data_AF-A0A6M0L1P2-F1
#
_entry.id   AF-A0A6M0L1P2-F1
#
_cell.length_a   1.000
_cell.length_b   1.000
_cell.length_c   1.000
_cell.angle_alpha   90.00
_cell.angle_beta   90.00
_cell.angle_gamma   90.00
#
_symmetry.space_group_name_H-M   'P 1'
#
loop_
_entity.id
_entity.type
_entity.pdbx_description
1 polymer ?
#
loop_
_entity_poly.entity_id
_entity_poly.type
_entity_poly.pdbx_seq_one_letter_code
_entity_poly.pdbx_strand_id
1 'polypeptide(L)'
;MSCLKRLKLLKMSFSEIPPNMINIKKVANDIYSDGKYDAMLDSVKKALNSENPSLEAIEKLVIEDSYYVKEYKDLNRWGELTSVHIKELEIKPSDSKEAKKLKEKINKEIDYLILGEEYEIPSKKTIYITWTGFIALPTIYVIDNVVRMFTTLYITHENHIYFSFLIVLILSVWGYLMVSRNHKRQHTRYIKTQKKMRELVKTGLEKNYFSFDEVYKD
;
A
#
# COMPACT_ATOMS: atom_id res chain seq x y z
N MET A 1 -28.04 -31.53 16.04
CA MET A 1 -26.73 -31.46 15.36
C MET A 1 -26.49 -30.03 14.88
N SER A 2 -25.89 -29.11 15.63
CA SER A 2 -25.67 -28.92 17.06
C SER A 2 -25.10 -27.49 17.15
N CYS A 3 -25.52 -26.72 18.14
CA CYS A 3 -25.10 -25.34 18.44
C CYS A 3 -23.57 -25.11 18.33
N LEU A 4 -22.77 -26.18 18.46
CA LEU A 4 -21.33 -26.24 18.20
C LEU A 4 -20.88 -25.88 16.77
N LYS A 5 -21.65 -26.14 15.70
CA LYS A 5 -21.27 -25.69 14.33
C LYS A 5 -21.39 -24.17 14.17
N ARG A 6 -22.40 -23.56 14.81
CA ARG A 6 -22.58 -22.09 14.85
C ARG A 6 -21.52 -21.41 15.72
N LEU A 7 -21.15 -22.03 16.85
CA LEU A 7 -20.06 -21.54 17.70
C LEU A 7 -18.67 -21.70 17.08
N LYS A 8 -18.46 -22.66 16.18
CA LYS A 8 -17.20 -22.80 15.41
C LYS A 8 -17.10 -21.77 14.29
N LEU A 9 -18.21 -21.45 13.61
CA LEU A 9 -18.30 -20.34 12.64
C LEU A 9 -18.18 -18.96 13.32
N LEU A 10 -18.72 -18.79 14.52
CA LEU A 10 -18.55 -17.56 15.32
C LEU A 10 -17.18 -17.41 15.98
N LYS A 11 -16.46 -18.51 16.23
CA LYS A 11 -15.04 -18.46 16.66
C LYS A 11 -14.07 -18.21 15.51
N MET A 12 -14.44 -18.52 14.26
CA MET A 12 -13.66 -18.14 13.08
C MET A 12 -13.80 -16.65 12.74
N SER A 13 -14.88 -15.97 13.14
CA SER A 13 -15.11 -14.56 12.78
C SER A 13 -14.33 -13.53 13.61
N PHE A 14 -13.56 -13.93 14.62
CA PHE A 14 -12.84 -13.00 15.52
C PHE A 14 -11.31 -13.15 15.49
N SER A 15 -10.76 -14.24 14.93
CA SER A 15 -9.32 -14.42 14.71
C SER A 15 -8.81 -13.86 13.38
N GLU A 16 -9.73 -13.50 12.48
CA GLU A 16 -9.43 -13.06 11.11
C GLU A 16 -9.82 -11.59 10.94
N ILE A 17 -9.19 -10.69 11.71
CA ILE A 17 -8.99 -9.35 11.15
C ILE A 17 -7.81 -9.52 10.22
N PRO A 18 -8.04 -9.60 8.89
CA PRO A 18 -6.98 -9.85 7.95
C PRO A 18 -5.88 -8.84 8.21
N PRO A 19 -4.62 -9.30 8.15
CA PRO A 19 -3.47 -8.54 8.63
C PRO A 19 -3.18 -7.29 7.79
N ASN A 20 -4.15 -6.71 7.06
CA ASN A 20 -3.98 -5.61 6.11
C ASN A 20 -5.19 -4.71 5.81
N MET A 21 -6.28 -4.68 6.62
CA MET A 21 -7.45 -3.83 6.28
C MET A 21 -8.11 -4.20 4.93
N ILE A 22 -7.94 -5.46 4.53
CA ILE A 22 -8.36 -6.05 3.27
C ILE A 22 -9.51 -7.01 3.53
N ASN A 23 -10.63 -6.90 2.84
CA ASN A 23 -11.65 -7.94 2.85
C ASN A 23 -11.18 -9.18 2.06
N ILE A 24 -10.97 -10.32 2.72
CA ILE A 24 -10.50 -11.57 2.09
C ILE A 24 -11.52 -12.13 1.10
N LYS A 25 -12.81 -12.03 1.41
CA LYS A 25 -13.87 -12.49 0.51
C LYS A 25 -13.84 -11.73 -0.81
N LYS A 26 -13.65 -10.41 -0.71
CA LYS A 26 -13.43 -9.55 -1.87
C LYS A 26 -12.20 -10.00 -2.66
N VAL A 27 -11.07 -10.24 -2.00
CA VAL A 27 -9.84 -10.71 -2.68
C VAL A 27 -10.08 -12.04 -3.41
N ALA A 28 -10.74 -13.00 -2.76
CA ALA A 28 -11.03 -14.29 -3.39
C ALA A 28 -11.98 -14.14 -4.58
N ASN A 29 -13.01 -13.29 -4.45
CA ASN A 29 -13.93 -12.97 -5.54
C ASN A 29 -13.21 -12.28 -6.70
N ASP A 30 -12.37 -11.29 -6.42
CA ASP A 30 -11.57 -10.57 -7.41
C ASP A 30 -10.63 -11.55 -8.14
N ILE A 31 -9.93 -12.44 -7.42
CA ILE A 31 -9.09 -13.49 -8.02
C ILE A 31 -9.90 -14.43 -8.90
N TYR A 32 -11.12 -14.79 -8.50
CA TYR A 32 -11.96 -15.75 -9.23
C TYR A 32 -12.63 -15.16 -10.48
N SER A 33 -13.00 -13.88 -10.44
CA SER A 33 -13.94 -13.28 -11.41
C SER A 33 -13.41 -12.11 -12.20
N ASP A 34 -12.35 -11.43 -11.75
CA ASP A 34 -11.76 -10.29 -12.45
C ASP A 34 -10.53 -10.73 -13.24
N GLY A 35 -10.60 -10.60 -14.56
CA GLY A 35 -9.54 -11.00 -15.51
C GLY A 35 -8.19 -10.30 -15.25
N LYS A 36 -8.17 -9.20 -14.49
CA LYS A 36 -6.92 -8.60 -14.00
C LYS A 36 -6.06 -9.60 -13.21
N TYR A 37 -6.69 -10.55 -12.53
CA TYR A 37 -6.04 -11.51 -11.64
C TYR A 37 -5.91 -12.92 -12.24
N ASP A 38 -6.07 -13.09 -13.56
CA ASP A 38 -5.99 -14.40 -14.23
C ASP A 38 -4.69 -15.16 -13.92
N ALA A 39 -3.55 -14.48 -13.90
CA ALA A 39 -2.27 -15.09 -13.55
C ALA A 39 -2.24 -15.58 -12.08
N MET A 40 -2.91 -14.87 -11.17
CA MET A 40 -3.10 -15.34 -9.80
C MET A 40 -4.03 -16.53 -9.75
N LEU A 41 -5.15 -16.50 -10.49
CA LEU A 41 -6.11 -17.59 -10.57
C LEU A 41 -5.45 -18.88 -11.07
N ASP A 42 -4.60 -18.80 -12.10
CA ASP A 42 -3.81 -19.95 -12.58
C ASP A 42 -2.86 -20.49 -11.51
N SER A 43 -2.27 -19.61 -10.70
CA SER A 43 -1.42 -20.01 -9.58
C SER A 43 -2.23 -20.67 -8.45
N VAL A 44 -3.45 -20.21 -8.20
CA VAL A 44 -4.40 -20.82 -7.26
C VAL A 44 -4.84 -22.20 -7.73
N LYS A 45 -5.20 -22.36 -9.01
CA LYS A 45 -5.58 -23.65 -9.62
C LYS A 45 -4.48 -24.70 -9.45
N LYS A 46 -3.22 -24.29 -9.68
CA LYS A 46 -2.04 -25.15 -9.47
C LYS A 46 -1.85 -25.51 -8.00
N ALA A 47 -1.95 -24.54 -7.09
CA ALA A 47 -1.78 -24.78 -5.66
C ALA A 47 -2.85 -25.72 -5.09
N LEU A 48 -4.10 -25.62 -5.57
CA LEU A 48 -5.22 -26.44 -5.14
C LEU A 48 -5.36 -27.77 -5.93
N ASN A 49 -4.53 -27.98 -6.97
CA ASN A 49 -4.67 -29.08 -7.92
C ASN A 49 -6.11 -29.21 -8.47
N SER A 50 -6.73 -28.08 -8.81
CA SER A 50 -8.11 -28.02 -9.30
C SER A 50 -8.24 -26.99 -10.42
N GLU A 51 -8.83 -27.40 -11.55
CA GLU A 51 -9.12 -26.50 -12.67
C GLU A 51 -10.24 -25.49 -12.33
N ASN A 52 -11.17 -25.87 -11.45
CA ASN A 52 -12.30 -25.05 -11.03
C ASN A 52 -12.37 -25.01 -9.49
N PRO A 53 -11.48 -24.26 -8.82
CA PRO A 53 -11.53 -24.10 -7.37
C PRO A 53 -12.80 -23.35 -6.95
N SER A 54 -13.43 -23.78 -5.86
CA SER A 54 -14.57 -23.03 -5.28
C SER A 54 -14.07 -21.76 -4.60
N LEU A 55 -14.91 -20.72 -4.54
CA LEU A 55 -14.59 -19.47 -3.82
C LEU A 55 -14.13 -19.73 -2.37
N GLU A 56 -14.78 -20.66 -1.67
CA GLU A 56 -14.38 -21.04 -0.30
C GLU A 56 -12.97 -21.63 -0.23
N ALA A 57 -12.55 -22.39 -1.25
CA ALA A 57 -11.20 -22.95 -1.32
C ALA A 57 -10.16 -21.86 -1.61
N ILE A 58 -10.51 -20.88 -2.45
CA ILE A 58 -9.68 -19.71 -2.74
C ILE A 58 -9.54 -18.84 -1.48
N GLU A 59 -10.65 -18.52 -0.81
CA GLU A 59 -10.65 -17.76 0.45
C GLU A 59 -9.72 -18.41 1.48
N LYS A 60 -9.87 -19.74 1.67
CA LYS A 60 -9.03 -20.50 2.60
C LYS A 60 -7.54 -20.42 2.22
N LEU A 61 -7.21 -20.57 0.94
CA LEU A 61 -5.83 -20.47 0.46
C LEU A 61 -5.24 -19.07 0.67
N VAL A 62 -6.02 -18.02 0.41
CA VAL A 62 -5.61 -16.62 0.63
C VAL A 62 -5.37 -16.32 2.11
N ILE A 63 -6.09 -16.98 3.02
CA ILE A 63 -5.87 -16.89 4.48
C ILE A 63 -4.59 -17.64 4.88
N GLU A 64 -4.41 -18.84 4.35
CA GLU A 64 -3.30 -19.73 4.72
C GLU A 64 -1.95 -19.26 4.18
N ASP A 65 -1.92 -18.70 2.98
CA ASP A 65 -0.71 -18.21 2.33
C ASP A 65 -0.75 -16.71 2.04
N SER A 66 0.07 -15.96 2.79
CA SER A 66 0.25 -14.52 2.65
C SER A 66 0.75 -14.07 1.26
N TYR A 67 1.29 -14.99 0.45
CA TYR A 67 1.70 -14.72 -0.92
C TYR A 67 0.56 -14.12 -1.75
N TYR A 68 -0.64 -14.67 -1.70
CA TYR A 68 -1.76 -14.21 -2.53
C TYR A 68 -2.23 -12.81 -2.14
N VAL A 69 -2.27 -12.50 -0.84
CA VAL A 69 -2.57 -11.13 -0.39
C VAL A 69 -1.49 -10.16 -0.85
N LYS A 70 -0.21 -10.55 -0.82
CA LYS A 70 0.89 -9.71 -1.28
C LYS A 70 0.81 -9.46 -2.79
N GLU A 71 0.60 -10.51 -3.58
CA GLU A 71 0.50 -10.43 -5.04
C GLU A 71 -0.70 -9.56 -5.46
N TYR A 72 -1.86 -9.75 -4.82
CA TYR A 72 -3.05 -8.91 -5.03
C TYR A 72 -2.73 -7.42 -4.82
N LYS A 73 -2.02 -7.10 -3.74
CA LYS A 73 -1.60 -5.72 -3.44
C LYS A 73 -0.60 -5.17 -4.44
N ASP A 74 0.36 -5.99 -4.86
CA ASP A 74 1.34 -5.60 -5.86
C ASP A 74 0.63 -5.29 -7.19
N LEU A 75 -0.26 -6.16 -7.67
CA LEU A 75 -1.09 -5.92 -8.88
C LEU A 75 -1.99 -4.69 -8.76
N ASN A 76 -2.55 -4.43 -7.59
CA ASN A 76 -3.29 -3.21 -7.33
C ASN A 76 -2.42 -1.96 -7.41
N ARG A 77 -1.24 -1.98 -6.79
CA ARG A 77 -0.27 -0.90 -6.90
C ARG A 77 0.13 -0.63 -8.35
N TRP A 78 0.38 -1.66 -9.15
CA TRP A 78 0.71 -1.51 -10.58
C TRP A 78 -0.43 -0.94 -11.41
N GLY A 79 -1.68 -1.25 -11.05
CA GLY A 79 -2.88 -0.72 -11.67
C GLY A 79 -3.41 0.57 -11.04
N GLU A 80 -2.65 1.22 -10.16
CA GLU A 80 -3.05 2.43 -9.40
C GLU A 80 -4.39 2.27 -8.63
N LEU A 81 -4.71 1.03 -8.22
CA LEU A 81 -5.87 0.71 -7.40
C LEU A 81 -5.45 0.60 -5.93
N THR A 82 -6.35 1.01 -5.02
CA THR A 82 -6.11 0.79 -3.59
C THR A 82 -6.47 -0.63 -3.18
N SER A 83 -5.64 -1.22 -2.33
CA SER A 83 -5.97 -2.48 -1.65
C SER A 83 -6.62 -2.25 -0.29
N VAL A 84 -6.80 -1.00 0.14
CA VAL A 84 -7.50 -0.69 1.39
C VAL A 84 -9.00 -0.83 1.16
N HIS A 85 -9.61 -1.84 1.76
CA HIS A 85 -11.03 -2.16 1.57
C HIS A 85 -11.93 -1.54 2.65
N ILE A 86 -11.36 -0.84 3.64
CA ILE A 86 -12.16 -0.11 4.65
C ILE A 86 -12.85 1.08 3.97
N LYS A 87 -14.15 1.26 4.23
CA LYS A 87 -14.94 2.42 3.79
C LYS A 87 -15.23 3.38 4.95
N GLU A 88 -15.60 4.59 4.58
CA GLU A 88 -16.07 5.58 5.54
C GLU A 88 -17.33 5.08 6.25
N LEU A 89 -17.33 5.16 7.58
CA LEU A 89 -18.42 4.69 8.42
C LEU A 89 -19.47 5.78 8.59
N GLU A 90 -20.73 5.47 8.30
CA GLU A 90 -21.85 6.39 8.52
C GLU A 90 -22.09 6.59 10.03
N ILE A 91 -22.15 7.83 10.48
CA ILE A 91 -22.42 8.18 11.88
C ILE A 91 -23.91 8.44 12.06
N LYS A 92 -24.62 7.50 12.70
CA LYS A 92 -26.08 7.58 12.85
C LYS A 92 -26.45 8.30 14.15
N PRO A 93 -27.58 9.03 14.21
CA PRO A 93 -28.06 9.66 15.45
C PRO A 93 -28.25 8.67 16.60
N SER A 94 -28.65 7.44 16.28
CA SER A 94 -28.87 6.31 17.20
C SER A 94 -27.58 5.73 17.80
N ASP A 95 -26.41 6.04 17.23
CA ASP A 95 -25.14 5.49 17.70
C ASP A 95 -24.79 6.00 19.10
N SER A 96 -24.21 5.13 19.93
CA SER A 96 -23.69 5.53 21.24
C SER A 96 -22.59 6.59 21.09
N LYS A 97 -22.39 7.42 22.12
CA LYS A 97 -21.32 8.45 22.09
C LYS A 97 -19.94 7.85 21.79
N GLU A 98 -19.68 6.65 22.28
CA GLU A 98 -18.44 5.91 22.06
C GLU A 98 -18.32 5.42 20.62
N ALA A 99 -19.41 4.88 20.05
CA ALA A 99 -19.46 4.44 18.66
C ALA A 99 -19.20 5.61 17.70
N LYS A 100 -19.87 6.75 17.92
CA LYS A 100 -19.66 7.98 17.13
C LYS A 100 -18.19 8.42 17.16
N LYS A 101 -17.60 8.52 18.35
CA LYS A 101 -16.19 8.90 18.52
C LYS A 101 -15.22 7.92 17.86
N LEU A 102 -15.55 6.63 17.83
CA LEU A 102 -14.72 5.62 17.19
C LEU A 102 -14.84 5.68 15.67
N LYS A 103 -16.05 5.83 15.13
CA LYS A 103 -16.30 6.06 13.70
C LYS A 103 -15.59 7.33 13.19
N GLU A 104 -15.69 8.44 13.92
CA GLU A 104 -14.96 9.67 13.58
C GLU A 104 -13.43 9.49 13.52
N LYS A 105 -12.86 8.70 14.44
CA LYS A 105 -11.42 8.40 14.45
C LYS A 105 -11.01 7.54 13.27
N ILE A 106 -11.86 6.59 12.88
CA ILE A 106 -11.65 5.76 11.69
C ILE A 106 -11.71 6.65 10.44
N ASN A 107 -12.81 7.38 10.24
CA ASN A 107 -13.01 8.21 9.05
C ASN A 107 -11.89 9.24 8.82
N LYS A 108 -11.35 9.85 9.89
CA LYS A 108 -10.25 10.83 9.81
C LYS A 108 -8.93 10.27 9.25
N GLU A 109 -8.72 8.96 9.30
CA GLU A 109 -7.43 8.35 8.94
C GLU A 109 -7.56 7.48 7.67
N ILE A 110 -8.78 7.24 7.16
CA ILE A 110 -9.02 6.42 5.95
C ILE A 110 -8.30 7.01 4.75
N ASP A 111 -8.49 8.30 4.46
CA ASP A 111 -7.87 8.94 3.29
C ASP A 111 -6.35 8.85 3.34
N TYR A 112 -5.76 9.04 4.52
CA TYR A 112 -4.32 8.90 4.70
C TYR A 112 -3.84 7.46 4.44
N LEU A 113 -4.64 6.45 4.79
CA LEU A 113 -4.29 5.05 4.57
C LEU A 113 -4.45 4.63 3.11
N ILE A 114 -5.43 5.17 2.40
CA ILE A 114 -5.64 4.95 0.96
C ILE A 114 -4.53 5.63 0.17
N LEU A 115 -4.33 6.94 0.37
CA LEU A 115 -3.32 7.72 -0.36
C LEU A 115 -1.89 7.34 0.03
N GLY A 116 -1.70 6.85 1.25
CA GLY A 116 -0.39 6.49 1.78
C GLY A 116 0.06 5.07 1.50
N GLU A 117 -0.72 4.28 0.74
CA GLU A 117 -0.43 2.86 0.47
C GLU A 117 0.95 2.66 -0.18
N GLU A 118 1.44 3.63 -0.96
CA GLU A 118 2.81 3.65 -1.49
C GLU A 118 3.90 3.54 -0.40
N TYR A 119 3.63 4.10 0.79
CA TYR A 119 4.55 4.11 1.92
C TYR A 119 4.55 2.80 2.70
N GLU A 120 3.74 1.81 2.35
CA GLU A 120 3.83 0.50 2.99
C GLU A 120 5.17 -0.18 2.72
N ILE A 121 5.75 0.05 1.54
CA ILE A 121 7.03 -0.53 1.16
C ILE A 121 8.14 0.29 1.83
N PRO A 122 9.14 -0.33 2.48
CA PRO A 122 10.27 0.42 2.99
C PRO A 122 11.08 1.04 1.84
N SER A 123 11.64 2.24 2.05
CA SER A 123 12.50 2.88 1.06
C SER A 123 13.72 1.98 0.77
N LYS A 124 13.83 1.42 -0.43
CA LYS A 124 15.04 0.71 -0.85
C LYS A 124 16.10 1.76 -1.24
N LYS A 125 17.21 1.81 -0.50
CA LYS A 125 18.34 2.73 -0.78
C LYS A 125 18.77 2.68 -2.25
N THR A 126 18.79 1.49 -2.85
CA THR A 126 19.22 1.26 -4.23
C THR A 126 18.38 2.01 -5.26
N ILE A 127 17.05 2.05 -5.11
CA ILE A 127 16.14 2.69 -6.09
C ILE A 127 16.43 4.19 -6.16
N TYR A 128 16.58 4.84 -5.00
CA TYR A 128 16.84 6.27 -4.94
C TYR A 128 18.25 6.64 -5.43
N ILE A 129 19.25 5.78 -5.20
CA ILE A 129 20.60 5.97 -5.74
C ILE A 129 20.58 5.92 -7.27
N THR A 130 19.89 4.91 -7.85
CA THR A 130 19.72 4.81 -9.30
C THR A 130 19.00 6.03 -9.86
N TRP A 131 17.95 6.49 -9.20
CA TRP A 131 17.20 7.69 -9.60
C TRP A 131 18.05 8.96 -9.56
N THR A 132 18.94 9.07 -8.57
CA THR A 132 19.86 10.21 -8.43
C THR A 132 20.89 10.22 -9.56
N GLY A 133 21.46 9.05 -9.91
CA GLY A 133 22.33 8.92 -11.08
C GLY A 133 21.60 9.26 -12.39
N PHE A 134 20.35 8.83 -12.52
CA PHE A 134 19.51 9.11 -13.69
C PHE A 134 19.16 10.60 -13.86
N ILE A 135 19.18 11.40 -12.79
CA ILE A 135 18.94 12.85 -12.90
C ILE A 135 20.25 13.62 -13.04
N ALA A 136 21.25 13.29 -12.22
CA ALA A 136 22.49 14.03 -12.16
C ALA A 136 23.28 13.95 -13.48
N LEU A 137 23.43 12.74 -14.04
CA LEU A 137 24.26 12.54 -15.24
C LEU A 137 23.65 13.21 -16.49
N PRO A 138 22.36 13.05 -16.81
CA PRO A 138 21.77 13.76 -17.94
C PRO A 138 21.76 15.28 -17.75
N THR A 139 21.57 15.77 -16.51
CA THR A 139 21.63 17.22 -16.23
C THR A 139 23.03 17.76 -16.53
N ILE A 140 24.08 17.09 -16.05
CA ILE A 140 25.47 17.47 -16.36
C ILE A 140 25.74 17.40 -17.86
N TYR A 141 25.29 16.34 -18.52
CA TYR A 141 25.45 16.16 -19.97
C TYR A 141 24.79 17.30 -20.76
N VAL A 142 23.57 17.69 -20.41
CA VAL A 142 22.86 18.81 -21.07
C VAL A 142 23.62 20.12 -20.85
N ILE A 143 24.08 20.39 -19.62
CA ILE A 143 24.87 21.60 -19.34
C ILE A 143 26.17 21.61 -20.14
N ASP A 144 26.93 20.50 -20.16
CA ASP A 144 28.17 20.39 -20.95
C ASP A 144 27.93 20.70 -22.44
N ASN A 145 26.92 20.07 -23.03
CA ASN A 145 26.62 20.24 -24.45
C ASN A 145 26.19 21.66 -24.79
N VAL A 146 25.30 22.25 -23.98
CA VAL A 146 24.84 23.63 -24.19
C VAL A 146 26.01 24.61 -24.09
N VAL A 147 26.86 24.47 -23.07
CA VAL A 147 28.01 25.36 -22.87
C VAL A 147 29.02 25.20 -24.01
N ARG A 148 29.32 23.98 -24.44
CA ARG A 148 30.27 23.70 -25.52
C ARG A 148 29.78 24.19 -26.88
N MET A 149 28.48 24.05 -27.16
CA MET A 149 27.92 24.43 -28.46
C MET A 149 27.69 25.93 -28.61
N PHE A 150 27.33 26.62 -27.53
CA PHE A 150 26.84 28.00 -27.62
C PHE A 150 27.75 29.04 -26.94
N THR A 151 28.84 28.63 -26.30
CA THR A 151 29.72 29.56 -25.58
C THR A 151 31.21 29.21 -25.72
N THR A 152 32.08 30.17 -25.38
CA THR A 152 33.53 29.97 -25.25
C THR A 152 33.98 29.83 -23.80
N LEU A 153 33.04 29.53 -22.88
CA LEU A 153 33.32 29.48 -21.44
C LEU A 153 34.32 28.38 -21.09
N TYR A 154 34.42 27.31 -21.87
CA TYR A 154 35.46 26.28 -21.67
C TYR A 154 36.88 26.80 -21.91
N ILE A 155 37.05 27.85 -22.71
CA ILE A 155 38.37 28.45 -22.98
C ILE A 155 38.69 29.52 -21.95
N THR A 156 37.70 30.28 -21.52
CA THR A 156 37.89 31.47 -20.69
C THR A 156 37.66 31.23 -19.19
N HIS A 157 36.84 30.25 -18.83
CA HIS A 157 36.28 30.05 -17.50
C HIS A 157 36.04 28.57 -17.17
N GLU A 158 36.93 27.68 -17.64
CA GLU A 158 36.79 26.22 -17.50
C GLU A 158 36.44 25.77 -16.08
N ASN A 159 37.12 26.32 -15.08
CA ASN A 159 36.91 26.00 -13.67
C ASN A 159 35.47 26.28 -13.20
N HIS A 160 34.81 27.32 -13.72
CA HIS A 160 33.42 27.63 -13.35
C HIS A 160 32.44 26.60 -13.90
N ILE A 161 32.72 26.02 -15.06
CA ILE A 161 31.87 24.97 -15.65
C ILE A 161 31.98 23.69 -14.83
N TYR A 162 33.20 23.23 -14.51
CA TYR A 162 33.35 22.05 -13.64
C TYR A 162 32.80 22.28 -12.23
N PHE A 163 32.93 23.51 -11.70
CA PHE A 163 32.31 23.86 -10.43
C PHE A 163 30.76 23.77 -10.50
N SER A 164 30.15 24.14 -11.63
CA SER A 164 28.71 23.96 -11.83
C SER A 164 28.30 22.48 -11.78
N PHE A 165 29.11 21.57 -12.33
CA PHE A 165 28.86 20.13 -12.24
C PHE A 165 28.93 19.64 -10.80
N LEU A 166 29.90 20.13 -10.03
CA LEU A 166 29.99 19.84 -8.60
C LEU A 166 28.74 20.30 -7.84
N ILE A 167 28.20 21.49 -8.15
CA ILE A 167 26.94 21.98 -7.58
C ILE A 167 25.79 21.02 -7.92
N VAL A 168 25.66 20.59 -9.17
CA VAL A 168 24.61 19.63 -9.59
C VAL A 168 24.71 18.33 -8.81
N LEU A 169 25.93 17.79 -8.61
CA LEU A 169 26.14 16.58 -7.82
C LEU A 169 25.73 16.77 -6.36
N ILE A 170 26.14 17.89 -5.73
CA ILE A 170 25.78 18.21 -4.34
C ILE A 170 24.26 18.31 -4.19
N LEU A 171 23.59 19.05 -5.08
CA LEU A 171 22.13 19.21 -5.04
C LEU A 171 21.41 17.88 -5.26
N SER A 172 21.92 17.02 -6.15
CA SER A 172 21.36 15.69 -6.40
C SER A 172 21.46 14.78 -5.18
N VAL A 173 22.63 14.75 -4.52
CA VAL A 173 22.84 14.00 -3.28
C VAL A 173 21.99 14.55 -2.13
N TRP A 174 21.89 15.88 -2.02
CA TRP A 174 21.07 16.52 -1.00
C TRP A 174 19.59 16.20 -1.19
N GLY A 175 19.08 16.31 -2.42
CA GLY A 175 17.71 15.93 -2.79
C GLY A 175 17.42 14.47 -2.47
N TYR A 176 18.34 13.56 -2.81
CA TYR A 176 18.27 12.14 -2.43
C TYR A 176 18.08 11.95 -0.92
N LEU A 177 18.91 12.61 -0.11
CA LEU A 177 18.85 12.48 1.35
C LEU A 177 17.52 12.99 1.90
N MET A 178 17.00 14.09 1.34
CA MET A 178 15.71 14.67 1.74
C MET A 178 14.56 13.72 1.42
N VAL A 179 14.47 13.21 0.18
CA VAL A 179 13.40 12.30 -0.27
C VAL A 179 13.45 10.99 0.50
N SER A 180 14.64 10.40 0.69
CA SER A 180 14.80 9.14 1.43
C SER A 180 14.38 9.28 2.90
N ARG A 181 14.76 10.37 3.57
CA ARG A 181 14.35 10.64 4.95
C ARG A 181 12.83 10.86 5.04
N ASN A 182 12.25 11.60 4.10
CA ASN A 182 10.82 11.82 4.06
C ASN A 182 10.05 10.50 3.88
N HIS A 183 10.43 9.67 2.90
CA HIS A 183 9.81 8.37 2.68
C HIS A 183 9.93 7.47 3.92
N LYS A 184 11.09 7.44 4.59
CA LYS A 184 11.25 6.66 5.83
C LYS A 184 10.30 7.13 6.94
N ARG A 185 10.14 8.46 7.09
CA ARG A 185 9.19 9.05 8.04
C ARG A 185 7.75 8.69 7.70
N GLN A 186 7.37 8.78 6.43
CA GLN A 186 6.02 8.42 5.98
C GLN A 186 5.75 6.94 6.15
N HIS A 187 6.68 6.05 5.78
CA HIS A 187 6.58 4.62 6.03
C HIS A 187 6.34 4.30 7.50
N THR A 188 7.14 4.88 8.40
CA THR A 188 6.98 4.66 9.85
C THR A 188 5.61 5.15 10.35
N ARG A 189 5.15 6.31 9.88
CA ARG A 189 3.84 6.86 10.22
C ARG A 189 2.72 5.97 9.68
N TYR A 190 2.84 5.53 8.44
CA TYR A 190 1.88 4.67 7.76
C TYR A 190 1.67 3.37 8.53
N ILE A 191 2.75 2.62 8.81
CA ILE A 191 2.68 1.37 9.57
C ILE A 191 2.06 1.58 10.96
N LYS A 192 2.39 2.69 11.64
CA LYS A 192 1.79 3.02 12.94
C LYS A 192 0.28 3.31 12.83
N THR A 193 -0.13 4.11 11.84
CA THR A 193 -1.54 4.42 11.61
C THR A 193 -2.30 3.16 11.20
N GLN A 194 -1.72 2.31 10.36
CA GLN A 194 -2.31 1.04 9.93
C GLN A 194 -2.57 0.12 11.13
N LYS A 195 -1.60 -0.03 12.04
CA LYS A 195 -1.76 -0.81 13.28
C LYS A 195 -2.86 -0.24 14.17
N LYS A 196 -2.84 1.08 14.41
CA LYS A 196 -3.86 1.78 15.21
C LYS A 196 -5.27 1.62 14.60
N MET A 197 -5.39 1.71 13.27
CA MET A 197 -6.66 1.52 12.57
C MET A 197 -7.23 0.12 12.80
N ARG A 198 -6.38 -0.92 12.68
CA ARG A 198 -6.79 -2.30 12.95
C ARG A 198 -7.30 -2.47 14.39
N GLU A 199 -6.63 -1.86 15.36
CA GLU A 199 -7.07 -1.89 16.76
C GLU A 199 -8.42 -1.18 16.96
N LEU A 200 -8.66 -0.04 16.28
CA LEU A 200 -9.94 0.65 16.31
C LEU A 200 -11.07 -0.18 15.69
N VAL A 201 -10.85 -0.73 14.50
CA VAL A 201 -11.82 -1.61 13.82
C VAL A 201 -12.13 -2.83 14.68
N LYS A 202 -11.09 -3.48 15.23
CA LYS A 202 -11.24 -4.61 16.16
C LYS A 202 -12.15 -4.25 17.34
N THR A 203 -11.84 -3.13 17.99
CA THR A 203 -12.61 -2.67 19.16
C THR A 203 -14.07 -2.38 18.79
N GLY A 204 -14.31 -1.78 17.63
CA GLY A 204 -15.67 -1.49 17.17
C GLY A 204 -16.48 -2.75 16.86
N LEU A 205 -15.86 -3.76 16.25
CA LEU A 205 -16.49 -5.06 16.00
C LEU A 205 -16.76 -5.83 17.30
N GLU A 206 -15.80 -5.91 18.22
CA GLU A 206 -15.97 -6.59 19.52
C GLU A 206 -17.07 -5.96 20.38
N LYS A 207 -17.23 -4.64 20.30
CA LYS A 207 -18.27 -3.90 21.03
C LYS A 207 -19.60 -3.80 20.28
N ASN A 208 -19.71 -4.41 19.10
CA ASN A 208 -20.88 -4.31 18.21
C ASN A 208 -21.29 -2.85 17.91
N TYR A 209 -20.31 -1.95 17.76
CA TYR A 209 -20.55 -0.56 17.36
C TYR A 209 -20.83 -0.41 15.87
N PHE A 210 -20.42 -1.40 15.06
CA PHE A 210 -20.70 -1.56 13.63
C PHE A 210 -20.47 -3.01 13.23
N SER A 211 -21.02 -3.43 12.09
CA SER A 211 -20.81 -4.78 11.53
C SER A 211 -19.60 -4.85 10.60
N PHE A 212 -19.18 -6.07 10.24
CA PHE A 212 -18.12 -6.28 9.24
C PHE A 212 -18.50 -5.66 7.89
N ASP A 213 -19.74 -5.86 7.46
CA ASP A 213 -20.26 -5.34 6.18
C ASP A 213 -20.39 -3.80 6.18
N GLU A 214 -20.48 -3.17 7.36
CA GLU A 214 -20.45 -1.72 7.50
C GLU A 214 -19.03 -1.16 7.34
N VAL A 215 -18.00 -1.94 7.69
CA VAL A 215 -16.59 -1.52 7.63
C VAL A 215 -15.94 -1.79 6.28
N TYR A 216 -16.24 -2.93 5.69
CA TYR A 216 -15.56 -3.39 4.48
C TYR A 216 -16.42 -3.16 3.23
N LYS A 217 -15.75 -2.88 2.11
CA LYS A 217 -16.35 -2.96 0.78
C LYS A 217 -16.46 -4.44 0.39
N ASP A 218 -17.57 -4.74 -0.29
CA ASP A 218 -17.75 -6.00 -1.01
C ASP A 218 -16.82 -6.07 -2.22
#